data_AF-K6D3M4-F1
#
_entry.id   AF-K6D3M4-F1
#
_cell.length_a   1.000
_cell.length_b   1.000
_cell.length_c   1.000
_cell.angle_alpha   90.00
_cell.angle_beta   90.00
_cell.angle_gamma   90.00
#
_symmetry.space_group_name_H-M   'P 1'
#
loop_
_entity.id
_entity.type
_entity.pdbx_description
1 polymer ?
#
loop_
_entity_poly.entity_id
_entity_poly.type
_entity_poly.pdbx_seq_one_letter_code
_entity_poly.pdbx_strand_id
1 'polypeptide(L)'
;MQSKPIVEGIEAVMKFCNDFRSPETIKEYSKACEAILTFYKEHQQASCEADINNQIRYELQLPSKEKQSLKYSGDRYTFRILGMLDDYYANQPFKATYPAVSRYKHRLEPFYQNLAEEFRSSLAVKKNTVAMLYSIARDFFYHLQQLSVTDLATINQEILYDFLMMEYKDHQGC
;
A
#
# COMPACT_ATOMS: atom_id res chain seq x y z
N MET A 1 -8.67 14.20 16.77
CA MET A 1 -7.25 14.50 16.47
C MET A 1 -7.22 15.74 15.58
N GLN A 2 -6.39 16.73 15.88
CA GLN A 2 -6.25 17.90 15.00
C GLN A 2 -5.63 17.44 13.68
N SER A 3 -6.31 17.68 12.57
CA SER A 3 -5.82 17.38 11.23
C SER A 3 -4.67 18.35 10.94
N LYS A 4 -3.46 17.82 10.73
CA LYS A 4 -2.28 18.63 10.44
C LYS A 4 -2.16 18.84 8.92
N PRO A 5 -1.74 20.03 8.45
CA PRO A 5 -1.65 20.34 7.02
C PRO A 5 -0.69 19.41 6.28
N ILE A 6 -1.10 18.90 5.11
CA ILE A 6 -0.25 17.99 4.30
C ILE A 6 1.11 18.61 3.96
N VAL A 7 1.15 19.93 3.78
CA VAL A 7 2.34 20.71 3.46
C VAL A 7 3.44 20.55 4.51
N GLU A 8 3.10 20.53 5.81
CA GLU A 8 4.07 20.36 6.90
C GLU A 8 4.76 18.98 6.82
N GLY A 9 3.98 17.94 6.52
CA GLY A 9 4.52 16.60 6.32
C GLY A 9 5.45 16.52 5.10
N ILE A 10 5.08 17.16 3.99
CA ILE A 10 5.91 17.19 2.78
C ILE A 10 7.22 17.94 3.02
N GLU A 11 7.19 19.07 3.73
CA GLU A 11 8.38 19.82 4.12
C GLU A 11 9.32 18.99 5.01
N ALA A 12 8.75 18.26 5.99
CA ALA A 12 9.53 17.38 6.86
C ALA A 12 10.19 16.24 6.06
N VAL A 13 9.46 15.62 5.14
CA VAL A 13 9.99 14.58 4.24
C VAL A 13 11.12 15.13 3.38
N MET A 14 10.94 16.29 2.76
CA MET A 14 11.95 16.91 1.90
C MET A 14 13.19 17.32 2.69
N LYS A 15 13.03 17.84 3.92
CA LYS A 15 14.16 18.12 4.80
C LYS A 15 14.99 16.86 5.07
N PHE A 16 14.34 15.77 5.48
CA PHE A 16 15.03 14.50 5.68
C PHE A 16 15.72 13.99 4.40
N CYS A 17 15.07 14.10 3.24
CA CYS A 17 15.70 13.69 1.99
C CYS A 17 16.93 14.54 1.64
N ASN A 18 16.88 15.86 1.87
CA ASN A 18 18.03 16.75 1.66
C ASN A 18 19.21 16.41 2.58
N ASP A 19 18.93 16.00 3.83
CA ASP A 19 19.96 15.67 4.80
C ASP A 19 20.64 14.31 4.54
N PHE A 20 19.91 13.34 3.94
CA PHE A 20 20.33 11.93 3.92
C PHE A 20 20.33 11.24 2.55
N ARG A 21 19.98 11.91 1.44
CA ARG A 21 19.90 11.30 0.10
C ARG A 21 20.80 12.00 -0.92
N SER A 22 21.13 11.30 -2.01
CA SER A 22 21.90 11.89 -3.11
C SER A 22 21.08 12.95 -3.87
N PRO A 23 21.73 13.94 -4.52
CA PRO A 23 21.04 14.97 -5.29
C PRO A 23 20.07 14.41 -6.36
N GLU A 24 20.45 13.33 -7.03
CA GLU A 24 19.61 12.66 -8.04
C GLU A 24 18.37 12.04 -7.38
N THR A 25 18.55 11.46 -6.20
CA THR A 25 17.45 10.86 -5.43
C THR A 25 16.49 11.95 -4.94
N ILE A 26 17.02 13.08 -4.45
CA ILE A 26 16.23 14.22 -3.98
C ILE A 26 15.30 14.74 -5.08
N LYS A 27 15.79 14.85 -6.34
CA LYS A 27 14.96 15.27 -7.48
C LYS A 27 13.73 14.39 -7.67
N GLU A 28 13.89 13.08 -7.51
CA GLU A 28 12.78 12.14 -7.65
C GLU A 28 11.78 12.21 -6.48
N TYR A 29 12.28 12.42 -5.25
CA TYR A 29 11.41 12.70 -4.11
C TYR A 29 10.63 14.01 -4.29
N SER A 30 11.27 15.07 -4.80
CA SER A 30 10.61 16.36 -5.07
C SER A 30 9.45 16.20 -6.05
N LYS A 31 9.67 15.52 -7.19
CA LYS A 31 8.61 15.26 -8.18
C LYS A 31 7.43 14.47 -7.58
N ALA A 32 7.73 13.48 -6.74
CA ALA A 32 6.70 12.67 -6.10
C ALA A 32 5.95 13.45 -4.99
N CYS A 33 6.62 14.35 -4.27
CA CYS A 33 5.97 15.29 -3.34
C CYS A 33 5.02 16.23 -4.07
N GLU A 34 5.44 16.80 -5.21
CA GLU A 34 4.58 17.65 -6.06
C GLU A 34 3.35 16.89 -6.57
N ALA A 35 3.52 15.63 -6.97
CA ALA A 35 2.41 14.78 -7.41
C ALA A 35 1.40 14.54 -6.27
N ILE A 36 1.88 14.23 -5.06
CA ILE A 36 1.01 14.03 -3.89
C ILE A 36 0.28 15.34 -3.55
N LEU A 37 0.97 16.48 -3.52
CA LEU A 37 0.34 17.78 -3.26
C LEU A 37 -0.73 18.13 -4.31
N THR A 38 -0.45 17.84 -5.58
CA THR A 38 -1.40 18.05 -6.68
C THR A 38 -2.65 17.20 -6.47
N PHE A 39 -2.49 15.92 -6.12
CA PHE A 39 -3.60 15.02 -5.84
C PHE A 39 -4.48 15.52 -4.68
N TYR A 40 -3.85 15.95 -3.58
CA TYR A 40 -4.56 16.54 -2.45
C TYR A 40 -5.34 17.81 -2.85
N LYS A 41 -4.74 18.66 -3.67
CA LYS A 41 -5.39 19.88 -4.18
C LYS A 41 -6.58 19.56 -5.09
N GLU A 42 -6.45 18.58 -5.98
CA GLU A 42 -7.53 18.12 -6.86
C GLU A 42 -8.73 17.59 -6.08
N HIS A 43 -8.48 16.93 -4.94
CA HIS A 43 -9.51 16.44 -4.03
C HIS A 43 -10.00 17.48 -3.01
N GLN A 44 -9.53 18.73 -3.11
CA GLN A 44 -9.85 19.84 -2.19
C GLN A 44 -9.50 19.54 -0.71
N GLN A 45 -8.47 18.72 -0.50
CA GLN A 45 -8.01 18.30 0.82
C GLN A 45 -6.75 19.06 1.23
N ALA A 46 -6.81 19.72 2.39
CA ALA A 46 -5.69 20.52 2.92
C ALA A 46 -4.93 19.84 4.06
N SER A 47 -5.56 18.87 4.73
CA SER A 47 -4.95 18.11 5.82
C SER A 47 -4.58 16.71 5.36
N CYS A 48 -3.53 16.12 5.95
CA CYS A 48 -3.20 14.74 5.66
C CYS A 48 -4.29 13.81 6.23
N GLU A 49 -4.89 13.00 5.36
CA GLU A 49 -5.93 12.04 5.71
C GLU A 49 -5.52 10.64 5.24
N ALA A 50 -5.72 9.65 6.10
CA ALA A 50 -5.34 8.27 5.80
C ALA A 50 -6.07 7.74 4.55
N ASP A 51 -7.33 8.13 4.36
CA ASP A 51 -8.16 7.70 3.23
C ASP A 51 -7.62 8.24 1.91
N ILE A 52 -7.17 9.50 1.86
CA ILE A 52 -6.54 10.10 0.68
C ILE A 52 -5.19 9.44 0.38
N ASN A 53 -4.35 9.21 1.39
CA ASN A 53 -3.10 8.47 1.19
C ASN A 53 -3.35 7.06 0.64
N ASN A 54 -4.39 6.38 1.12
CA ASN A 54 -4.79 5.06 0.63
C ASN A 54 -5.35 5.11 -0.79
N GLN A 55 -6.07 6.17 -1.15
CA GLN A 55 -6.53 6.39 -2.52
C GLN A 55 -5.35 6.60 -3.49
N ILE A 56 -4.36 7.42 -3.12
CA ILE A 56 -3.14 7.59 -3.92
C ILE A 56 -2.44 6.23 -4.12
N ARG A 57 -2.27 5.45 -3.05
CA ARG A 57 -1.68 4.10 -3.14
C ARG A 57 -2.47 3.17 -4.04
N TYR A 58 -3.78 3.28 -4.04
CA TYR A 58 -4.67 2.49 -4.88
C TYR A 58 -4.53 2.88 -6.36
N GLU A 59 -4.54 4.17 -6.68
CA GLU A 59 -4.38 4.64 -8.06
C GLU A 59 -3.01 4.28 -8.65
N LEU A 60 -1.95 4.22 -7.83
CA LEU A 60 -0.65 3.73 -8.27
C LEU A 60 -0.64 2.24 -8.66
N GLN A 61 -1.59 1.44 -8.14
CA GLN A 61 -1.71 0.01 -8.44
C GLN A 61 -2.57 -0.28 -9.67
N LEU A 62 -3.33 0.71 -10.16
CA LEU A 62 -4.16 0.53 -11.34
C LEU A 62 -3.29 0.37 -12.61
N PRO A 63 -3.72 -0.45 -13.59
CA PRO A 63 -3.08 -0.54 -14.88
C PRO A 63 -2.90 0.85 -15.50
N SER A 64 -1.79 1.10 -16.22
CA SER A 64 -1.49 2.43 -16.77
C SER A 64 -2.58 3.04 -17.67
N LYS A 65 -3.49 2.21 -18.19
CA LYS A 65 -4.66 2.63 -18.98
C LYS A 65 -5.82 3.19 -18.13
N GLU A 66 -5.85 2.86 -16.85
CA GLU A 66 -6.89 3.21 -15.87
C GLU A 66 -6.43 4.26 -14.85
N LYS A 67 -5.15 4.62 -14.84
CA LYS A 67 -4.63 5.73 -14.02
C LYS A 67 -5.25 7.05 -14.50
N GLN A 68 -6.26 7.55 -13.77
CA GLN A 68 -6.99 8.76 -14.13
C GLN A 68 -6.20 10.06 -13.83
N SER A 69 -5.28 10.03 -12.86
CA SER A 69 -4.58 11.24 -12.39
C SER A 69 -3.04 11.09 -12.35
N LEU A 70 -2.51 9.90 -12.02
CA LEU A 70 -1.08 9.70 -11.73
C LEU A 70 -0.32 9.05 -12.90
N LYS A 71 0.12 9.86 -13.87
CA LYS A 71 0.92 9.42 -15.04
C LYS A 71 2.41 9.11 -14.74
N TYR A 72 2.76 8.74 -13.52
CA TYR A 72 4.15 8.82 -13.07
C TYR A 72 4.99 7.55 -13.30
N SER A 73 6.23 7.75 -13.77
CA SER A 73 7.35 6.80 -13.75
C SER A 73 8.03 6.70 -12.37
N GLY A 74 7.40 7.25 -11.33
CA GLY A 74 7.96 7.48 -9.99
C GLY A 74 7.23 6.72 -8.87
N ASP A 75 6.41 5.71 -9.21
CA ASP A 75 5.55 4.95 -8.27
C ASP A 75 6.28 4.61 -6.95
N ARG A 76 7.56 4.22 -7.05
CA ARG A 76 8.37 3.90 -5.87
C ARG A 76 8.61 5.04 -4.89
N TYR A 77 8.82 6.26 -5.38
CA TYR A 77 9.11 7.40 -4.51
C TYR A 77 7.83 7.92 -3.89
N THR A 78 6.72 7.89 -4.65
CA THR A 78 5.39 8.19 -4.12
C THR A 78 5.04 7.24 -2.98
N PHE A 79 5.22 5.92 -3.15
CA PHE A 79 4.99 4.95 -2.06
C PHE A 79 5.84 5.22 -0.82
N ARG A 80 7.11 5.56 -1.01
CA ARG A 80 8.02 5.86 0.10
C ARG A 80 7.60 7.13 0.84
N ILE A 81 7.25 8.20 0.12
CA ILE A 81 6.79 9.46 0.72
C ILE A 81 5.52 9.23 1.51
N LEU A 82 4.54 8.50 0.96
CA LEU A 82 3.31 8.20 1.71
C LEU A 82 3.61 7.42 3.00
N GLY A 83 4.54 6.46 2.96
CA GLY A 83 4.99 5.79 4.18
C GLY A 83 5.71 6.71 5.17
N MET A 84 6.49 7.68 4.69
CA MET A 84 7.11 8.70 5.54
C MET A 84 6.06 9.63 6.15
N LEU A 85 5.04 10.05 5.39
CA LEU A 85 3.94 10.86 5.91
C LEU A 85 3.19 10.12 7.03
N ASP A 86 2.92 8.83 6.86
CA ASP A 86 2.31 8.01 7.91
C ASP A 86 3.17 8.03 9.20
N ASP A 87 4.49 7.82 9.07
CA ASP A 87 5.41 7.88 10.22
C ASP A 87 5.44 9.30 10.84
N TYR A 88 5.47 10.36 10.04
CA TYR A 88 5.46 11.75 10.51
C TYR A 88 4.22 12.07 11.36
N TYR A 89 3.03 11.76 10.84
CA TYR A 89 1.78 12.06 11.54
C TYR A 89 1.50 11.10 12.72
N ALA A 90 2.13 9.93 12.73
CA ALA A 90 2.17 9.03 13.88
C ALA A 90 3.24 9.41 14.94
N ASN A 91 3.96 10.52 14.76
CA ASN A 91 5.10 10.94 15.59
C ASN A 91 6.20 9.86 15.70
N GLN A 92 6.41 9.09 14.64
CA GLN A 92 7.47 8.09 14.52
C GLN A 92 8.67 8.67 13.76
N PRO A 93 9.90 8.26 14.09
CA PRO A 93 11.07 8.68 13.33
C PRO A 93 11.04 8.11 11.91
N PHE A 94 11.58 8.86 10.94
CA PHE A 94 11.71 8.34 9.59
C PHE A 94 12.66 7.14 9.53
N LYS A 95 12.24 6.12 8.78
CA LYS A 95 13.03 4.92 8.55
C LYS A 95 14.11 5.16 7.48
N ALA A 96 15.23 4.45 7.59
CA ALA A 96 16.26 4.46 6.56
C ALA A 96 15.77 3.90 5.22
N THR A 97 14.82 2.96 5.26
CA THR A 97 14.23 2.32 4.09
C THR A 97 12.71 2.24 4.21
N TYR A 98 12.03 2.52 3.11
CA TYR A 98 10.59 2.36 2.95
C TYR A 98 10.30 1.45 1.75
N PRO A 99 9.19 0.68 1.79
CA PRO A 99 8.78 -0.16 0.67
C PRO A 99 8.65 0.66 -0.61
N ALA A 100 9.13 0.09 -1.73
CA ALA A 100 9.03 0.72 -3.05
C ALA A 100 7.66 0.50 -3.72
N VAL A 101 6.85 -0.42 -3.20
CA VAL A 101 5.51 -0.73 -3.70
C VAL A 101 4.65 -1.14 -2.51
N SER A 102 3.34 -1.20 -2.70
CA SER A 102 2.49 -1.99 -1.81
C SER A 102 3.11 -3.38 -1.70
N ARG A 103 3.37 -3.83 -0.46
CA ARG A 103 3.91 -5.18 -0.22
C ARG A 103 2.96 -6.25 -0.80
N TYR A 104 1.69 -5.91 -0.97
CA TYR A 104 0.63 -6.83 -1.37
C TYR A 104 0.04 -6.42 -2.71
N LYS A 105 -0.11 -7.42 -3.58
CA LYS A 105 -0.56 -7.27 -4.97
C LYS A 105 -1.98 -6.71 -5.06
N HIS A 106 -2.83 -7.05 -4.09
CA HIS A 106 -4.26 -6.77 -4.14
C HIS A 106 -4.74 -6.00 -2.91
N ARG A 107 -5.70 -5.09 -3.15
CA ARG A 107 -6.46 -4.41 -2.10
C ARG A 107 -7.58 -5.32 -1.62
N LEU A 108 -7.64 -5.50 -0.30
CA LEU A 108 -8.74 -6.18 0.36
C LEU A 108 -9.76 -5.15 0.86
N GLU A 109 -11.04 -5.43 0.71
CA GLU A 109 -12.12 -4.71 1.39
C GLU A 109 -12.05 -4.98 2.91
N PRO A 110 -12.64 -4.11 3.75
CA PRO A 110 -12.46 -4.16 5.20
C PRO A 110 -12.76 -5.54 5.82
N PHE A 111 -13.78 -6.24 5.34
CA PHE A 111 -14.12 -7.58 5.81
C PHE A 111 -12.96 -8.58 5.59
N TYR A 112 -12.49 -8.71 4.35
CA TYR A 112 -11.38 -9.60 3.97
C TYR A 112 -10.05 -9.17 4.59
N GLN A 113 -9.83 -7.87 4.72
CA GLN A 113 -8.65 -7.31 5.37
C GLN A 113 -8.58 -7.71 6.85
N ASN A 114 -9.71 -7.67 7.57
CA ASN A 114 -9.77 -8.08 8.96
C ASN A 114 -9.45 -9.57 9.11
N LEU A 115 -10.04 -10.44 8.27
CA LEU A 115 -9.73 -11.87 8.26
C LEU A 115 -8.24 -12.14 8.00
N ALA A 116 -7.62 -11.38 7.08
CA ALA A 116 -6.21 -11.50 6.79
C ALA A 116 -5.33 -11.13 7.99
N GLU A 117 -5.65 -10.04 8.70
CA GLU A 117 -4.91 -9.64 9.91
C GLU A 117 -5.16 -10.56 11.10
N GLU A 118 -6.36 -11.13 11.24
CA GLU A 118 -6.65 -12.18 12.23
C GLU A 118 -5.81 -13.43 11.97
N PHE A 119 -5.79 -13.91 10.72
CA PHE A 119 -4.93 -15.01 10.31
C PHE A 119 -3.46 -14.73 10.66
N ARG A 120 -2.96 -13.55 10.27
CA ARG A 120 -1.58 -13.14 10.56
C ARG A 120 -1.27 -13.13 12.05
N SER A 121 -2.19 -12.64 12.87
CA SER A 121 -2.03 -12.54 14.33
C SER A 121 -2.07 -13.91 15.01
N SER A 122 -2.75 -14.89 14.39
CA SER A 122 -2.82 -16.26 14.89
C SER A 122 -1.53 -17.08 14.66
N LEU A 123 -0.63 -16.60 13.80
CA LEU A 123 0.57 -17.33 13.40
C LEU A 123 1.64 -17.35 14.50
N ALA A 124 1.89 -18.54 15.07
CA ALA A 124 2.99 -18.79 16.01
C ALA A 124 4.29 -19.23 15.30
N VAL A 125 4.78 -18.45 14.32
CA VAL A 125 6.00 -18.76 13.55
C VAL A 125 7.02 -17.63 13.55
N LYS A 126 8.22 -17.87 13.01
CA LYS A 126 9.27 -16.85 12.89
C LYS A 126 8.78 -15.66 12.06
N LYS A 127 9.22 -14.44 12.40
CA LYS A 127 8.80 -13.18 11.75
C LYS A 127 8.93 -13.20 10.21
N ASN A 128 9.99 -13.79 9.67
CA ASN A 128 10.18 -13.87 8.22
C ASN A 128 9.18 -14.83 7.56
N THR A 129 8.79 -15.90 8.25
CA THR A 129 7.76 -16.83 7.80
C THR A 129 6.37 -16.20 7.84
N VAL A 130 6.08 -15.35 8.84
CA VAL A 130 4.82 -14.60 8.93
C VAL A 130 4.61 -13.76 7.67
N ALA A 131 5.64 -13.08 7.17
CA ALA A 131 5.50 -12.23 5.98
C ALA A 131 5.12 -13.03 4.72
N MET A 132 5.71 -14.22 4.55
CA MET A 132 5.43 -15.10 3.42
C MET A 132 4.01 -15.67 3.50
N LEU A 133 3.65 -16.28 4.63
CA LEU A 133 2.31 -16.85 4.84
C LEU A 133 1.22 -15.80 4.74
N TYR A 134 1.49 -14.59 5.26
CA TYR A 134 0.53 -13.49 5.17
C TYR A 134 0.34 -13.00 3.73
N SER A 135 1.37 -13.06 2.88
CA SER A 135 1.20 -12.74 1.45
C SER A 135 0.23 -13.71 0.78
N ILE A 136 0.44 -15.02 0.95
CA ILE A 136 -0.42 -16.07 0.36
C ILE A 136 -1.86 -15.95 0.88
N ALA A 137 -2.02 -15.74 2.18
CA ALA A 137 -3.34 -15.59 2.78
C ALA A 137 -4.09 -14.38 2.20
N ARG A 138 -3.40 -13.27 1.94
CA ARG A 138 -4.03 -12.11 1.31
C ARG A 138 -4.47 -12.38 -0.12
N ASP A 139 -3.70 -13.14 -0.89
CA ASP A 139 -4.09 -13.53 -2.24
C ASP A 139 -5.34 -14.45 -2.18
N PHE A 140 -5.42 -15.35 -1.20
CA PHE A 140 -6.62 -16.15 -0.94
C PHE A 140 -7.83 -15.29 -0.54
N PHE A 141 -7.68 -14.36 0.39
CA PHE A 141 -8.78 -13.47 0.79
C PHE A 141 -9.23 -12.55 -0.33
N TYR A 142 -8.32 -12.17 -1.23
CA TYR A 142 -8.67 -11.44 -2.44
C TYR A 142 -9.47 -12.32 -3.41
N HIS A 143 -9.11 -13.60 -3.55
CA HIS A 143 -9.90 -14.55 -4.34
C HIS A 143 -11.32 -14.71 -3.77
N LEU A 144 -11.48 -14.85 -2.45
CA LEU A 144 -12.81 -14.87 -1.81
C LEU A 144 -13.59 -13.58 -2.06
N GLN A 145 -12.92 -12.43 -2.06
CA GLN A 145 -13.52 -11.15 -2.40
C GLN A 145 -14.01 -11.10 -3.85
N GLN A 146 -13.26 -11.63 -4.82
CA GLN A 146 -13.70 -11.70 -6.21
C GLN A 146 -14.96 -12.58 -6.36
N LEU A 147 -15.10 -13.61 -5.53
CA LEU A 147 -16.26 -14.49 -5.49
C LEU A 147 -17.39 -13.97 -4.59
N SER A 148 -17.22 -12.81 -3.92
CA SER A 148 -18.16 -12.26 -2.94
C SER A 148 -18.51 -13.23 -1.80
N VAL A 149 -17.58 -14.13 -1.45
CA VAL A 149 -17.77 -15.10 -0.35
C VAL A 149 -17.61 -14.37 0.97
N THR A 150 -18.70 -14.23 1.72
CA THR A 150 -18.72 -13.57 3.04
C THR A 150 -18.99 -14.53 4.19
N ASP A 151 -19.56 -15.70 3.89
CA ASP A 151 -19.71 -16.80 4.84
C ASP A 151 -18.59 -17.83 4.63
N LEU A 152 -17.64 -17.90 5.57
CA LEU A 152 -16.50 -18.83 5.46
C LEU A 152 -16.93 -20.31 5.53
N ALA A 153 -18.13 -20.60 6.04
CA ALA A 153 -18.65 -21.97 6.06
C ALA A 153 -19.00 -22.49 4.65
N THR A 154 -19.14 -21.60 3.66
CA THR A 154 -19.41 -21.98 2.27
C THR A 154 -18.14 -22.30 1.49
N ILE A 155 -16.95 -22.14 2.08
CA ILE A 155 -15.69 -22.49 1.43
C ILE A 155 -15.65 -24.01 1.24
N ASN A 156 -15.69 -24.43 -0.01
CA ASN A 156 -15.68 -25.82 -0.42
C ASN A 156 -14.41 -26.15 -1.21
N GLN A 157 -14.29 -27.41 -1.64
CA GLN A 157 -13.12 -27.87 -2.39
C GLN A 157 -12.96 -27.19 -3.75
N GLU A 158 -14.04 -26.79 -4.40
CA GLU A 158 -14.01 -26.10 -5.69
C GLU A 158 -13.36 -24.72 -5.56
N ILE A 159 -13.76 -23.94 -4.55
CA ILE A 159 -13.16 -22.62 -4.26
C ILE A 159 -11.66 -22.76 -3.96
N LEU A 160 -11.27 -23.78 -3.18
CA LEU A 160 -9.86 -24.03 -2.88
C LEU A 160 -9.09 -24.44 -4.14
N TYR A 161 -9.67 -25.27 -4.99
CA TYR A 161 -9.05 -25.69 -6.25
C TYR A 161 -8.89 -24.49 -7.20
N ASP A 162 -9.91 -23.66 -7.35
CA ASP A 162 -9.87 -22.47 -8.19
C ASP A 162 -8.79 -21.49 -7.73
N PHE A 163 -8.67 -21.27 -6.42
CA PHE A 163 -7.57 -20.47 -5.85
C PHE A 163 -6.20 -21.07 -6.18
N LEU A 164 -6.00 -22.38 -5.97
CA LEU A 164 -4.71 -23.03 -6.28
C LEU A 164 -4.37 -22.94 -7.76
N MET A 165 -5.36 -23.05 -8.65
CA MET A 165 -5.18 -22.91 -10.10
C MET A 165 -4.87 -21.46 -10.50
N MET A 166 -5.44 -20.47 -9.81
CA MET A 166 -5.11 -19.06 -9.98
C MET A 166 -3.65 -18.80 -9.58
N GLU A 167 -3.25 -19.21 -8.38
CA GLU A 167 -1.88 -19.08 -7.88
C GLU A 167 -0.87 -19.76 -8.82
N TYR A 168 -1.19 -20.97 -9.30
CA TYR A 168 -0.34 -21.68 -10.25
C TYR A 168 -0.12 -20.89 -11.56
N LYS A 169 -1.16 -20.24 -12.08
CA LYS A 169 -1.06 -19.42 -13.30
C LYS A 169 -0.29 -18.13 -13.07
N ASP A 170 -0.54 -17.46 -11.95
CA ASP A 170 0.04 -16.15 -11.65
C ASP A 170 1.50 -16.22 -11.18
N HIS A 171 1.90 -17.36 -10.61
CA HIS A 171 3.25 -17.61 -10.14
C HIS A 171 4.04 -18.62 -10.97
N GLN A 172 3.43 -19.14 -12.05
CA GLN A 172 3.98 -20.14 -12.99
C GLN A 172 4.52 -21.44 -12.37
N GLY A 173 4.19 -21.74 -11.10
CA GLY A 173 4.87 -22.78 -10.35
C GLY A 173 6.35 -22.42 -10.14
N CYS A 174 6.78 -22.30 -8.89
CA CYS A 174 8.22 -22.14 -8.62
C CYS A 174 9.04 -23.28 -9.23
#